data_AF-A0AAE3VT19-F1
#
_entry.id   AF-A0AAE3VT19-F1
#
_cell.length_a   1.000
_cell.length_b   1.000
_cell.length_c   1.000
_cell.angle_alpha   90.00
_cell.angle_beta   90.00
_cell.angle_gamma   90.00
#
_symmetry.space_group_name_H-M   'P 1'
#
loop_
_entity.id
_entity.type
_entity.pdbx_description
1 polymer ?
#
loop_
_entity_poly.entity_id
_entity_poly.type
_entity_poly.pdbx_seq_one_letter_code
_entity_poly.pdbx_strand_id
1 'polypeptide(L)'
;MPAATSTLLDDAAIDLGQWLAEEIDQAFAVQEGKAFVSGEGETEPTGFLFYDTVAEGSWEWGKLGYVATGADGAFASEDPGDALIDLVYALKAGYRQNAHFVMNRATQAAVRKMKDDDDAYLWQPPAVPGGPASLMGFPVVEAEDMPDIGSDDMAIAFGDFRRGYLIVDRMGVRVLRDPYSSKPYVLFYTTKRVGGGVQDFDAIKLLKFGTS
;
A
#
# COMPACT_ATOMS: atom_id res chain seq x y z
N MET A 1 16.02 -9.11 -16.46
CA MET A 1 15.90 -10.50 -16.95
C MET A 1 17.12 -11.26 -16.46
N PRO A 2 16.94 -12.21 -15.53
CA PRO A 2 18.07 -12.98 -14.99
C PRO A 2 18.60 -14.00 -16.01
N ALA A 3 19.89 -14.29 -15.90
CA ALA A 3 20.62 -15.20 -16.77
C ALA A 3 21.50 -16.13 -15.92
N ALA A 4 21.55 -17.41 -16.26
CA ALA A 4 22.45 -18.40 -15.65
C ALA A 4 23.16 -19.20 -16.74
N THR A 5 24.39 -19.66 -16.50
CA THR A 5 25.06 -20.56 -17.46
C THR A 5 24.43 -21.95 -17.40
N SER A 6 24.45 -22.68 -18.52
CA SER A 6 23.96 -24.07 -18.54
C SER A 6 24.71 -24.96 -17.56
N THR A 7 26.04 -24.80 -17.47
CA THR A 7 26.88 -25.55 -16.53
C THR A 7 26.48 -25.31 -15.06
N LEU A 8 26.16 -24.06 -14.69
CA LEU A 8 25.73 -23.74 -13.33
C LEU A 8 24.37 -24.38 -13.02
N LEU A 9 23.45 -24.41 -13.98
CA LEU A 9 22.14 -25.04 -13.80
C LEU A 9 22.24 -26.56 -13.66
N ASP A 10 23.18 -27.19 -14.36
CA ASP A 10 23.38 -28.64 -14.35
C ASP A 10 24.20 -29.11 -13.12
N ASP A 11 25.16 -28.31 -12.66
CA ASP A 11 26.09 -28.67 -11.58
C ASP A 11 25.64 -28.21 -10.17
N ALA A 12 24.57 -27.42 -10.08
CA ALA A 12 24.11 -26.88 -8.80
C ALA A 12 23.50 -27.96 -7.90
N ALA A 13 23.93 -27.98 -6.63
CA ALA A 13 23.34 -28.82 -5.59
C ALA A 13 21.96 -28.35 -5.09
N ILE A 14 21.55 -27.15 -5.50
CA ILE A 14 20.25 -26.53 -5.19
C ILE A 14 19.44 -26.34 -6.48
N ASP A 15 18.11 -26.39 -6.40
CA ASP A 15 17.22 -26.08 -7.52
C ASP A 15 17.23 -24.56 -7.79
N LEU A 16 18.22 -24.12 -8.57
CA LEU A 16 18.35 -22.73 -9.01
C LEU A 16 17.14 -22.24 -9.81
N GLY A 17 16.41 -23.15 -10.47
CA GLY A 17 15.21 -22.81 -11.23
C GLY A 17 14.05 -22.41 -10.32
N GLN A 18 13.84 -23.16 -9.23
CA GLN A 18 12.84 -22.84 -8.21
C GLN A 18 13.23 -21.58 -7.44
N TRP A 19 14.47 -21.48 -6.96
CA TRP A 19 14.94 -20.30 -6.23
C TRP A 19 14.77 -19.01 -7.06
N LEU A 20 15.14 -19.06 -8.34
CA LEU A 20 14.98 -17.91 -9.22
C LEU A 20 13.51 -17.54 -9.45
N ALA A 21 12.60 -18.51 -9.48
CA ALA A 21 11.17 -18.25 -9.58
C ALA A 21 10.64 -17.54 -8.32
N GLU A 22 11.04 -17.99 -7.13
CA GLU A 22 10.66 -17.38 -5.85
C GLU A 22 11.15 -15.93 -5.74
N GLU A 23 12.40 -15.66 -6.12
CA GLU A 23 12.96 -14.30 -6.15
C GLU A 23 12.21 -13.38 -7.14
N ILE A 24 11.85 -13.91 -8.31
CA ILE A 24 11.08 -13.15 -9.31
C ILE A 24 9.67 -12.86 -8.80
N ASP A 25 9.01 -13.82 -8.15
CA ASP A 25 7.68 -13.63 -7.57
C ASP A 25 7.71 -12.58 -6.45
N GLN A 26 8.74 -12.59 -5.61
CA GLN A 26 8.95 -11.54 -4.60
C GLN A 26 9.17 -10.17 -5.25
N ALA A 27 10.01 -10.10 -6.28
CA ALA A 27 10.25 -8.85 -7.01
C ALA A 27 8.98 -8.31 -7.68
N PHE A 28 8.13 -9.18 -8.24
CA PHE A 28 6.82 -8.77 -8.75
C PHE A 28 5.91 -8.29 -7.64
N ALA A 29 5.81 -8.99 -6.51
CA ALA A 29 4.96 -8.58 -5.39
C ALA A 29 5.32 -7.17 -4.89
N VAL A 30 6.61 -6.83 -4.80
CA VAL A 30 7.07 -5.48 -4.42
C VAL A 30 6.69 -4.43 -5.47
N GLN A 31 6.91 -4.72 -6.76
CA GLN A 31 6.56 -3.79 -7.83
C GLN A 31 5.04 -3.57 -7.93
N GLU A 32 4.26 -4.63 -7.75
CA GLU A 32 2.80 -4.57 -7.73
C GLU A 32 2.27 -3.77 -6.55
N GLY A 33 2.80 -4.00 -5.34
CA GLY A 33 2.48 -3.22 -4.15
C GLY A 33 2.65 -1.73 -4.38
N LYS A 34 3.81 -1.34 -4.92
CA LYS A 34 4.08 0.05 -5.29
C LYS A 34 3.09 0.60 -6.31
N ALA A 35 2.84 -0.14 -7.39
CA ALA A 35 1.95 0.31 -8.45
C ALA A 35 0.49 0.47 -7.97
N PHE A 36 0.01 -0.38 -7.07
CA PHE A 36 -1.34 -0.25 -6.51
C PHE A 36 -1.50 0.97 -5.58
N VAL A 37 -0.41 1.45 -4.98
CA VAL A 37 -0.42 2.65 -4.14
C VAL A 37 -0.25 3.91 -4.97
N SER A 38 0.81 4.00 -5.77
CA SER A 38 1.27 5.25 -6.42
C SER A 38 1.51 5.14 -7.95
N GLY A 39 1.06 4.07 -8.60
CA GLY A 39 1.25 3.90 -10.04
C GLY A 39 0.50 4.92 -10.90
N GLU A 40 1.10 5.33 -12.01
CA GLU A 40 0.61 6.45 -12.85
C GLU A 40 -0.39 6.01 -13.93
N GLY A 41 -0.52 4.70 -14.19
CA GLY A 41 -1.54 4.14 -15.09
C GLY A 41 -1.17 3.95 -16.57
N GLU A 42 0.02 4.38 -17.04
CA GLU A 42 0.37 4.29 -18.48
C GLU A 42 0.79 2.87 -18.91
N THR A 43 1.70 2.25 -18.16
CA THR A 43 2.19 0.88 -18.40
C THR A 43 2.08 -0.01 -17.16
N GLU A 44 1.38 0.49 -16.15
CA GLU A 44 1.21 -0.10 -14.82
C GLU A 44 -0.21 0.20 -14.30
N PRO A 45 -0.68 -0.47 -13.23
CA PRO A 45 -1.90 -0.09 -12.51
C PRO A 45 -1.94 1.39 -12.12
N THR A 46 -3.15 1.99 -12.09
CA THR A 46 -3.33 3.31 -11.50
C THR A 46 -3.46 3.15 -10.00
N GLY A 47 -2.51 3.70 -9.24
CA GLY A 47 -2.50 3.63 -7.79
C GLY A 47 -3.60 4.50 -7.18
N PHE A 48 -4.14 4.11 -6.01
CA PHE A 48 -5.20 4.89 -5.39
C PHE A 48 -4.76 6.31 -4.97
N LEU A 49 -3.47 6.56 -4.73
CA LEU A 49 -2.96 7.90 -4.43
C LEU A 49 -2.77 8.79 -5.67
N PHE A 50 -2.81 8.23 -6.88
CA PHE A 50 -2.61 8.99 -8.12
C PHE A 50 -3.89 9.67 -8.62
N TYR A 51 -5.06 9.22 -8.15
CA TYR A 51 -6.33 9.85 -8.51
C TYR A 51 -6.44 11.27 -7.94
N ASP A 52 -7.17 12.13 -8.65
CA ASP A 52 -7.49 13.46 -8.16
C ASP A 52 -8.14 13.38 -6.77
N THR A 53 -7.68 14.22 -5.85
CA THR A 53 -8.19 14.29 -4.49
C THR A 53 -8.91 15.61 -4.23
N VAL A 54 -9.87 15.59 -3.31
CA VAL A 54 -10.64 16.76 -2.88
C VAL A 54 -10.97 16.65 -1.41
N ALA A 55 -11.07 17.79 -0.71
CA ALA A 55 -11.54 17.80 0.67
C ALA A 55 -12.91 17.11 0.77
N GLU A 56 -13.13 16.27 1.77
CA GLU A 56 -14.34 15.44 1.87
C GLU A 56 -15.64 16.25 1.83
N GLY A 57 -15.65 17.45 2.41
CA GLY A 57 -16.81 18.34 2.38
C GLY A 57 -17.23 18.79 0.96
N SER A 58 -16.34 18.67 -0.02
CA SER A 58 -16.54 18.99 -1.43
C SER A 58 -16.38 17.75 -2.31
N TRP A 59 -16.61 16.56 -1.76
CA TRP A 59 -16.43 15.29 -2.47
C TRP A 59 -17.31 15.21 -3.72
N GLU A 60 -16.72 14.74 -4.82
CA GLU A 60 -17.38 14.50 -6.09
C GLU A 60 -16.93 13.15 -6.67
N TRP A 61 -17.82 12.48 -7.41
CA TRP A 61 -17.48 11.21 -8.06
C TRP A 61 -16.30 11.38 -9.03
N GLY A 62 -15.37 10.41 -8.99
CA GLY A 62 -14.13 10.46 -9.77
C GLY A 62 -12.95 11.08 -9.03
N LYS A 63 -13.17 11.56 -7.78
CA LYS A 63 -12.12 12.04 -6.89
C LYS A 63 -12.17 11.33 -5.54
N LEU A 64 -11.01 11.13 -4.92
CA LEU A 64 -10.94 10.62 -3.56
C LEU A 64 -11.06 11.75 -2.55
N GLY A 65 -11.82 11.50 -1.49
CA GLY A 65 -11.99 12.43 -0.39
C GLY A 65 -10.79 12.43 0.55
N TYR A 66 -10.35 13.59 1.01
CA TYR A 66 -9.34 13.69 2.07
C TYR A 66 -9.82 14.51 3.27
N VAL A 67 -9.20 14.23 4.41
CA VAL A 67 -9.27 15.03 5.65
C VAL A 67 -7.87 15.57 5.92
N ALA A 68 -7.75 16.87 6.20
CA ALA A 68 -6.47 17.50 6.52
C ALA A 68 -6.14 17.32 8.02
N THR A 69 -4.87 17.11 8.36
CA THR A 69 -4.42 17.04 9.76
C THR A 69 -4.46 18.38 10.47
N GLY A 70 -4.56 19.50 9.73
CA GLY A 70 -4.54 20.85 10.26
C GLY A 70 -3.14 21.42 10.51
N ALA A 71 -2.09 20.62 10.28
CA ALA A 71 -0.69 21.04 10.34
C ALA A 71 0.08 20.56 9.10
N ASP A 72 0.95 21.43 8.57
CA ASP A 72 1.75 21.12 7.40
C ASP A 72 2.90 20.16 7.75
N GLY A 73 2.97 19.02 7.07
CA GLY A 73 4.04 18.03 7.23
C GLY A 73 4.07 17.31 8.58
N ALA A 74 3.00 17.40 9.38
CA ALA A 74 2.90 16.73 10.69
C ALA A 74 1.44 16.55 11.12
N PHE A 75 1.24 15.77 12.19
CA PHE A 75 0.00 15.85 12.95
C PHE A 75 -0.09 17.20 13.68
N ALA A 76 -1.30 17.59 14.06
CA ALA A 76 -1.52 18.78 14.89
C ALA A 76 -0.71 18.69 16.21
N SER A 77 -0.24 19.83 16.69
CA SER A 77 0.53 19.89 17.94
C SER A 77 -0.33 19.67 19.19
N GLU A 78 -1.60 20.08 19.09
CA GLU A 78 -2.65 19.86 20.09
C GLU A 78 -3.58 18.79 19.53
N ASP A 79 -4.01 17.84 20.37
CA ASP A 79 -4.94 16.78 20.02
C ASP A 79 -4.66 16.05 18.69
N PRO A 80 -3.44 15.52 18.45
CA PRO A 80 -3.06 14.89 17.18
C PRO A 80 -3.93 13.69 16.78
N GLY A 81 -4.67 13.11 17.72
CA GLY A 81 -5.59 11.99 17.49
C GLY A 81 -6.88 12.37 16.78
N ASP A 82 -7.29 13.64 16.83
CA ASP A 82 -8.58 14.08 16.27
C ASP A 82 -8.62 13.88 14.75
N ALA A 83 -7.53 14.15 14.05
CA ALA A 83 -7.43 13.93 12.61
C ALA A 83 -7.69 12.46 12.20
N LEU A 84 -7.29 11.50 13.04
CA LEU A 84 -7.57 10.08 12.80
C LEU A 84 -9.03 9.72 13.07
N ILE A 85 -9.64 10.34 14.09
CA ILE A 85 -11.06 10.16 14.41
C ILE A 85 -11.90 10.75 13.27
N ASP A 86 -11.59 11.97 12.84
CA ASP A 86 -12.27 12.64 11.74
C ASP A 86 -12.17 11.85 10.44
N LEU A 87 -11.01 11.26 10.14
CA LEU A 87 -10.85 10.36 8.99
C LEU A 87 -11.77 9.13 9.08
N VAL A 88 -11.89 8.52 10.27
CA VAL A 88 -12.79 7.38 10.48
C VAL A 88 -14.24 7.77 10.26
N TYR A 89 -14.66 8.94 10.74
CA TYR A 89 -16.05 9.40 10.64
C TYR A 89 -16.38 10.10 9.32
N ALA A 90 -15.38 10.49 8.53
CA ALA A 90 -15.53 10.90 7.14
C ALA A 90 -15.99 9.75 6.24
N LEU A 91 -15.57 8.51 6.54
CA LEU A 91 -16.02 7.34 5.80
C LEU A 91 -17.46 6.94 6.16
N LYS A 92 -18.32 6.81 5.15
CA LYS A 92 -19.72 6.42 5.36
C LYS A 92 -19.84 5.07 6.08
N ALA A 93 -20.85 4.95 6.93
CA ALA A 93 -21.05 3.78 7.79
C ALA A 93 -21.11 2.43 7.05
N GLY A 94 -21.60 2.41 5.82
CA GLY A 94 -21.69 1.20 5.00
C GLY A 94 -20.33 0.60 4.58
N TYR A 95 -19.26 1.40 4.58
CA TYR A 95 -17.90 0.96 4.26
C TYR A 95 -17.08 0.63 5.50
N ARG A 96 -17.39 1.24 6.66
CA ARG A 96 -16.60 1.08 7.89
C ARG A 96 -16.47 -0.37 8.37
N GLN A 97 -17.46 -1.23 8.13
CA GLN A 97 -17.42 -2.63 8.60
C GLN A 97 -16.20 -3.42 8.09
N ASN A 98 -15.70 -3.11 6.89
CA ASN A 98 -14.53 -3.76 6.30
C ASN A 98 -13.36 -2.78 6.13
N ALA A 99 -13.41 -1.62 6.78
CA ALA A 99 -12.40 -0.60 6.59
C ALA A 99 -11.08 -0.97 7.27
N HIS A 100 -9.98 -0.66 6.60
CA HIS A 100 -8.62 -0.86 7.09
C HIS A 100 -7.87 0.45 6.99
N PHE A 101 -6.97 0.72 7.93
CA PHE A 101 -5.95 1.74 7.76
C PHE A 101 -4.81 1.18 6.91
N VAL A 102 -4.28 1.98 6.00
CA VAL A 102 -3.11 1.68 5.20
C VAL A 102 -2.11 2.81 5.38
N MET A 103 -0.91 2.48 5.86
CA MET A 103 0.17 3.44 6.10
C MET A 103 1.52 2.71 6.09
N ASN A 104 2.62 3.44 5.91
CA ASN A 104 3.95 2.86 6.01
C ASN A 104 4.41 2.72 7.46
N ARG A 105 5.50 1.99 7.69
CA ARG A 105 6.01 1.74 9.05
C ARG A 105 6.41 3.01 9.81
N ALA A 106 6.91 4.03 9.12
CA ALA A 106 7.39 5.26 9.73
C ALA A 106 6.22 6.10 10.24
N THR A 107 5.17 6.20 9.44
CA THR A 107 3.90 6.80 9.78
C THR A 107 3.22 6.04 10.92
N GLN A 108 3.22 4.71 10.87
CA GLN A 108 2.72 3.88 11.98
C GLN A 108 3.49 4.13 13.28
N ALA A 109 4.81 4.30 13.21
CA ALA A 109 5.63 4.65 14.37
C ALA A 109 5.31 6.05 14.91
N ALA A 110 4.97 7.01 14.05
CA ALA A 110 4.53 8.35 14.46
C ALA A 110 3.19 8.28 15.21
N VAL A 111 2.20 7.55 14.67
CA VAL A 111 0.91 7.31 15.34
C VAL A 111 1.10 6.62 16.68
N ARG A 112 1.99 5.62 16.76
CA ARG A 112 2.28 4.91 18.01
C ARG A 112 2.94 5.78 19.07
N LYS A 113 3.64 6.84 18.68
CA LYS A 113 4.30 7.77 19.61
C LYS A 113 3.35 8.83 20.19
N MET A 114 2.11 8.91 19.72
CA MET A 114 1.11 9.83 20.27
C MET A 114 0.79 9.48 21.72
N LYS A 115 0.68 10.50 22.56
CA LYS A 115 0.47 10.40 24.00
C LYS A 115 -0.66 11.31 24.45
N ASP A 116 -1.25 10.98 25.59
CA ASP A 116 -2.10 11.90 26.36
C ASP A 116 -1.28 12.85 27.24
N ASP A 117 -1.97 13.75 27.93
CA ASP A 117 -1.39 14.71 28.89
C ASP A 117 -0.73 14.01 30.10
N ASP A 118 -1.08 12.76 30.36
CA ASP A 118 -0.50 11.91 31.41
C ASP A 118 0.73 11.12 30.91
N ASP A 119 1.27 11.47 29.73
CA ASP A 119 2.45 10.87 29.10
C ASP A 119 2.26 9.39 28.67
N ALA A 120 1.04 8.88 28.69
CA ALA A 120 0.69 7.52 28.31
C ALA A 120 0.39 7.42 26.81
N TYR A 121 0.84 6.33 26.19
CA TYR A 121 0.61 6.12 24.75
C TYR A 121 -0.88 5.89 24.45
N LEU A 122 -1.42 6.65 23.49
CA LEU A 122 -2.81 6.54 23.05
C LEU A 122 -3.09 5.18 22.37
N TRP A 123 -2.10 4.69 21.63
CA TRP A 123 -2.22 3.41 20.92
C TRP A 123 -1.39 2.32 21.59
N GLN A 124 -2.08 1.27 22.05
CA GLN A 124 -1.47 0.12 22.70
C GLN A 124 -1.36 -1.08 21.76
N PRO A 125 -0.33 -1.93 21.96
CA PRO A 125 -0.20 -3.17 21.20
C PRO A 125 -1.38 -4.13 21.49
N PRO A 126 -1.60 -5.12 20.61
CA PRO A 126 -2.62 -6.15 20.84
C PRO A 126 -2.45 -6.84 22.19
N ALA A 127 -3.55 -7.01 22.92
CA ALA A 127 -3.53 -7.66 24.24
C ALA A 127 -3.18 -9.16 24.18
N VAL A 128 -3.24 -9.77 22.99
CA VAL A 128 -2.95 -11.20 22.76
C VAL A 128 -1.69 -11.32 21.89
N PRO A 129 -0.75 -12.21 22.23
CA PRO A 129 0.39 -12.51 21.37
C PRO A 129 -0.05 -12.91 19.95
N GLY A 130 0.47 -12.21 18.94
CA GLY A 130 0.13 -12.45 17.53
C GLY A 130 -1.25 -11.93 17.10
N GLY A 131 -1.96 -11.18 17.96
CA GLY A 131 -3.18 -10.49 17.56
C GLY A 131 -2.92 -9.44 16.47
N PRO A 132 -3.87 -9.18 15.56
CA PRO A 132 -3.72 -8.12 14.56
C PRO A 132 -3.65 -6.76 15.23
N ALA A 133 -2.79 -5.88 14.73
CA ALA A 133 -2.73 -4.50 15.19
C ALA A 133 -4.03 -3.78 14.81
N SER A 134 -4.68 -3.17 15.80
CA SER A 134 -5.91 -2.39 15.59
C SER A 134 -5.73 -0.96 16.06
N LEU A 135 -6.12 0.00 15.24
CA LEU A 135 -6.14 1.43 15.55
C LEU A 135 -7.61 1.90 15.54
N MET A 136 -8.07 2.54 16.60
CA MET A 136 -9.46 3.02 16.73
C MET A 136 -10.54 1.93 16.46
N GLY A 137 -10.22 0.66 16.73
CA GLY A 137 -11.10 -0.48 16.48
C GLY A 137 -11.07 -1.04 15.05
N PHE A 138 -10.24 -0.50 14.16
CA PHE A 138 -10.06 -1.00 12.79
C PHE A 138 -8.68 -1.64 12.61
N PRO A 139 -8.54 -2.65 11.73
CA PRO A 139 -7.24 -3.25 11.44
C PRO A 139 -6.30 -2.26 10.74
N VAL A 140 -5.00 -2.41 10.99
CA VAL A 140 -3.94 -1.66 10.30
C VAL A 140 -3.18 -2.59 9.36
N VAL A 141 -3.00 -2.14 8.11
CA VAL A 141 -2.17 -2.77 7.10
C VAL A 141 -0.92 -1.91 6.92
N GLU A 142 0.24 -2.51 7.12
CA GLU A 142 1.52 -1.88 6.84
C GLU A 142 1.82 -2.02 5.34
N ALA A 143 1.94 -0.90 4.64
CA ALA A 143 2.29 -0.83 3.23
C ALA A 143 3.48 0.11 3.08
N GLU A 144 4.68 -0.46 2.89
CA GLU A 144 5.94 0.30 2.81
C GLU A 144 5.98 1.27 1.62
N ASP A 145 5.15 1.04 0.59
CA ASP A 145 5.03 1.89 -0.59
C ASP A 145 4.16 3.14 -0.38
N MET A 146 3.48 3.27 0.77
CA MET A 146 2.82 4.52 1.15
C MET A 146 3.87 5.62 1.42
N PRO A 147 3.59 6.89 1.06
CA PRO A 147 4.51 7.98 1.33
C PRO A 147 4.71 8.18 2.83
N ASP A 148 5.88 8.68 3.20
CA ASP A 148 6.15 9.17 4.55
C ASP A 148 5.31 10.43 4.84
N ILE A 149 5.22 10.80 6.11
CA ILE A 149 4.64 12.08 6.51
C ILE A 149 5.48 13.23 5.95
N GLY A 150 4.89 14.04 5.09
CA GLY A 150 5.48 15.23 4.49
C GLY A 150 4.43 16.27 4.13
N SER A 151 4.88 17.43 3.63
CA SER A 151 3.99 18.56 3.31
C SER A 151 3.02 18.19 2.20
N ASP A 152 1.72 18.34 2.47
CA ASP A 152 0.61 17.96 1.58
C ASP A 152 0.55 16.47 1.19
N ASP A 153 1.37 15.61 1.81
CA ASP A 153 1.41 14.17 1.51
C ASP A 153 0.21 13.43 2.10
N MET A 154 -0.21 12.39 1.39
CA MET A 154 -1.33 11.50 1.77
C MET A 154 -0.80 10.22 2.42
N ALA A 155 -0.15 10.35 3.58
CA ALA A 155 0.60 9.26 4.21
C ALA A 155 -0.28 8.18 4.90
N ILE A 156 -1.57 8.47 5.13
CA ILE A 156 -2.53 7.50 5.67
C ILE A 156 -3.75 7.43 4.77
N ALA A 157 -4.17 6.21 4.44
CA ALA A 157 -5.46 5.95 3.80
C ALA A 157 -6.35 5.10 4.71
N PHE A 158 -7.66 5.31 4.64
CA PHE A 158 -8.66 4.57 5.40
C PHE A 158 -9.87 4.25 4.53
N GLY A 159 -10.25 2.98 4.46
CA GLY A 159 -11.32 2.58 3.56
C GLY A 159 -11.59 1.10 3.45
N ASP A 160 -12.71 0.76 2.82
CA ASP A 160 -12.99 -0.60 2.35
C ASP A 160 -12.31 -0.80 0.99
N PHE A 161 -11.03 -1.18 1.00
CA PHE A 161 -10.26 -1.41 -0.21
C PHE A 161 -10.78 -2.58 -1.05
N ARG A 162 -11.55 -3.52 -0.47
CA ARG A 162 -12.15 -4.61 -1.24
C ARG A 162 -13.24 -4.12 -2.19
N ARG A 163 -13.93 -3.04 -1.83
CA ARG A 163 -14.90 -2.35 -2.69
C ARG A 163 -14.26 -1.20 -3.46
N GLY A 164 -13.32 -0.50 -2.83
CA GLY A 164 -12.70 0.71 -3.36
C GLY A 164 -11.71 0.45 -4.48
N TYR A 165 -10.92 -0.63 -4.43
CA TYR A 165 -9.85 -0.89 -5.40
C TYR A 165 -9.99 -2.28 -6.02
N LEU A 166 -10.03 -2.33 -7.36
CA LEU A 166 -10.14 -3.58 -8.10
C LEU A 166 -8.79 -3.95 -8.69
N ILE A 167 -8.25 -5.10 -8.27
CA ILE A 167 -7.06 -5.72 -8.87
C ILE A 167 -7.52 -6.76 -9.89
N VAL A 168 -6.98 -6.70 -11.11
CA VAL A 168 -7.26 -7.63 -12.19
C VAL A 168 -5.96 -8.35 -12.57
N ASP A 169 -5.91 -9.66 -12.34
CA ASP A 169 -4.86 -10.54 -12.87
C ASP A 169 -5.39 -11.27 -14.10
N ARG A 170 -4.72 -11.13 -15.25
CA ARG A 170 -5.17 -11.72 -16.52
C ARG A 170 -4.67 -13.16 -16.69
N MET A 171 -3.41 -13.38 -16.37
CA MET A 171 -2.69 -14.63 -16.57
C MET A 171 -1.60 -14.62 -15.51
N GLY A 172 -1.58 -15.65 -14.67
CA GLY A 172 -0.54 -15.82 -13.67
C GLY A 172 0.87 -15.85 -14.27
N VAL A 173 1.87 -16.04 -13.41
CA VAL A 173 3.28 -15.95 -13.78
C VAL A 173 3.63 -16.95 -14.88
N ARG A 174 4.16 -16.45 -16.01
CA ARG A 174 4.67 -17.29 -17.11
C ARG A 174 6.18 -17.17 -17.19
N VAL A 175 6.86 -18.31 -17.10
CA VAL A 175 8.33 -18.41 -17.22
C VAL A 175 8.68 -19.06 -18.55
N LEU A 176 9.52 -18.41 -19.36
CA LEU A 176 10.12 -18.97 -20.56
C LEU A 176 11.64 -19.05 -20.38
N ARG A 177 12.20 -20.24 -20.58
CA ARG A 177 13.66 -20.47 -20.57
C ARG A 177 14.18 -20.40 -22.00
N ASP A 178 15.05 -19.45 -22.29
CA ASP A 178 15.64 -19.24 -23.62
C ASP A 178 17.15 -19.54 -23.62
N PRO A 179 17.57 -20.74 -24.08
CA PRO A 179 18.97 -21.12 -24.23
C PRO A 179 19.60 -20.68 -25.57
N TYR A 180 18.84 -20.01 -26.45
CA TYR A 180 19.23 -19.77 -27.83
C TYR A 180 19.78 -18.37 -28.07
N SER A 181 19.20 -17.35 -27.42
CA SER A 181 19.52 -15.95 -27.72
C SER A 181 20.90 -15.49 -27.25
N SER A 182 21.45 -16.05 -26.17
CA SER A 182 22.75 -15.62 -25.62
C SER A 182 23.56 -16.79 -25.08
N LYS A 183 24.31 -17.47 -25.95
CA LYS A 183 25.19 -18.58 -25.53
C LYS A 183 26.40 -18.05 -24.75
N PRO A 184 26.83 -18.67 -23.63
CA PRO A 184 26.42 -19.97 -23.06
C PRO A 184 25.31 -19.89 -21.98
N TYR A 185 24.55 -18.79 -21.94
CA TYR A 185 23.55 -18.52 -20.92
C TYR A 185 22.16 -19.04 -21.31
N VAL A 186 21.39 -19.39 -20.29
CA VAL A 186 19.94 -19.58 -20.34
C VAL A 186 19.30 -18.34 -19.74
N LEU A 187 18.50 -17.64 -20.55
CA LEU A 187 17.75 -16.47 -20.11
C LEU A 187 16.39 -16.89 -19.55
N PHE A 188 16.00 -16.31 -18.42
CA PHE A 188 14.69 -16.54 -17.82
C PHE A 188 13.80 -15.34 -18.11
N TYR A 189 12.94 -15.49 -19.12
CA TYR A 189 11.95 -14.50 -19.48
C TYR A 189 10.65 -14.77 -18.74
N THR A 190 10.45 -14.06 -17.63
CA THR A 190 9.23 -14.17 -16.82
C THR A 190 8.32 -12.97 -17.07
N THR A 191 7.03 -13.24 -17.30
CA THR A 191 6.01 -12.21 -17.51
C THR A 191 4.81 -12.48 -16.62
N LYS A 192 4.36 -11.46 -15.89
CA LYS A 192 3.05 -11.38 -15.23
C LYS A 192 2.31 -10.16 -15.78
N ARG A 193 0.98 -10.24 -15.88
CA ARG A 193 0.14 -9.12 -16.35
C ARG A 193 -0.95 -8.83 -15.35
N VAL A 194 -0.83 -7.67 -14.74
CA VAL A 194 -1.73 -7.17 -13.72
C VAL A 194 -2.22 -5.78 -14.10
N GLY A 195 -3.46 -5.48 -13.73
CA GLY A 195 -4.05 -4.16 -13.79
C GLY A 195 -4.72 -3.84 -12.47
N GLY A 196 -4.97 -2.56 -12.23
CA GLY A 196 -5.64 -2.13 -11.01
C GLY A 196 -6.11 -0.69 -11.12
N GLY A 197 -7.15 -0.37 -10.37
CA GLY A 197 -7.68 0.98 -10.26
C GLY A 197 -8.80 1.09 -9.25
N VAL A 198 -9.14 2.33 -8.89
CA VAL A 198 -10.26 2.64 -7.99
C VAL A 198 -11.57 2.37 -8.72
N GLN A 199 -12.43 1.55 -8.10
CA GLN A 199 -13.76 1.20 -8.58
C GLN A 199 -14.86 2.03 -7.88
N ASP A 200 -14.70 2.27 -6.58
CA ASP A 200 -15.62 3.06 -5.76
C ASP A 200 -14.86 4.18 -5.03
N PHE A 201 -15.03 5.40 -5.53
CA PHE A 201 -14.33 6.59 -5.03
C PHE A 201 -14.80 7.05 -3.64
N ASP A 202 -15.90 6.50 -3.14
CA ASP A 202 -16.42 6.84 -1.81
C ASP A 202 -15.94 5.85 -0.73
N ALA A 203 -15.40 4.70 -1.15
CA ALA A 203 -14.97 3.63 -0.25
C ALA A 203 -13.58 3.87 0.37
N ILE A 204 -12.81 4.85 -0.11
CA ILE A 204 -11.46 5.19 0.37
C ILE A 204 -11.41 6.68 0.68
N LYS A 205 -10.89 7.02 1.86
CA LYS A 205 -10.59 8.39 2.30
C LYS A 205 -9.10 8.49 2.65
N LEU A 206 -8.53 9.66 2.42
CA LEU A 206 -7.10 9.92 2.64
C LEU A 206 -6.91 10.92 3.78
N LEU A 207 -5.79 10.83 4.48
CA LEU A 207 -5.34 11.83 5.43
C LEU A 207 -4.22 12.65 4.83
N LYS A 208 -4.49 13.93 4.64
CA LYS A 208 -3.54 14.89 4.09
C LYS A 208 -2.78 15.58 5.21
N PHE A 209 -1.45 15.54 5.17
CA PHE A 209 -0.58 16.25 6.10
C PHE A 209 -0.38 17.70 5.68
N GLY A 210 -1.48 18.45 5.75
CA GLY A 210 -1.57 19.84 5.32
C GLY A 210 -2.60 20.61 6.14
N THR A 211 -2.76 21.88 5.80
CA THR A 211 -3.72 22.78 6.49
C THR A 211 -5.11 22.81 5.83
N SER A 212 -5.21 22.35 4.59
CA SER A 212 -6.46 22.35 3.80
C SER A 212 -6.52 21.27 2.76
#